data_AF-A0A0P1H8C7-F1
#
_entry.id   AF-A0A0P1H8C7-F1
#
_cell.length_a   1.000
_cell.length_b   1.000
_cell.length_c   1.000
_cell.angle_alpha   90.00
_cell.angle_beta   90.00
_cell.angle_gamma   90.00
#
_symmetry.space_group_name_H-M   'P 1'
#
loop_
_entity.id
_entity.type
_entity.pdbx_description
1 polymer ?
#
loop_
_entity_poly.entity_id
_entity_poly.type
_entity_poly.pdbx_seq_one_letter_code
_entity_poly.pdbx_strand_id
1 'polypeptide(L)'
;MLSPFTLKSMAEALVSWARFRESDTRSPMTGAELNRFAEHLQTIDVWPSAVLSTTTKVYMCYTHVLTPGFRSIACQAVLRELKGRALIAGPCQKRPSQFIPASLIYQTGLNMIDEAQAGSSHDIHSATVYRNGLLLAIAAAVPLRRRALASLDLATSFRLEERPVIQLDIAGRFLKLREGRKSFERYQAHLTSPTPPHRTGRIALSDNAAGNRRVRGLDRIFPGGGSPLF
;
A
#
# COMPACT_ATOMS: atom_id res chain seq x y z
N MET A 1 -18.01 -6.51 10.17
CA MET A 1 -17.49 -7.62 9.36
C MET A 1 -15.98 -7.51 9.29
N LEU A 2 -15.22 -8.55 9.66
CA LEU A 2 -13.75 -8.54 9.56
C LEU A 2 -13.32 -8.68 8.10
N SER A 3 -12.22 -8.03 7.71
CA SER A 3 -11.70 -8.18 6.34
C SER A 3 -11.09 -9.58 6.14
N PRO A 4 -11.12 -10.15 4.92
CA PRO A 4 -10.45 -11.43 4.63
C PRO A 4 -8.97 -11.46 5.03
N PHE A 5 -8.26 -10.34 4.86
CA PHE A 5 -6.86 -10.21 5.29
C PHE A 5 -6.71 -10.28 6.81
N THR A 6 -7.64 -9.67 7.55
CA THR A 6 -7.67 -9.75 9.02
C THR A 6 -7.91 -11.19 9.47
N LEU A 7 -8.86 -11.88 8.85
CA LEU A 7 -9.15 -13.29 9.16
C LEU A 7 -7.96 -14.20 8.88
N LYS A 8 -7.32 -14.05 7.71
CA LYS A 8 -6.10 -14.80 7.39
C LYS A 8 -5.00 -14.58 8.43
N SER A 9 -4.73 -13.32 8.77
CA SER A 9 -3.69 -12.99 9.75
C SER A 9 -4.01 -13.49 11.17
N MET A 10 -5.29 -13.55 11.54
CA MET A 10 -5.74 -14.17 12.79
C MET A 10 -5.54 -15.68 12.78
N ALA A 11 -5.89 -16.35 11.67
CA ALA A 11 -5.68 -17.79 11.51
C ALA A 11 -4.18 -18.15 11.57
N GLU A 12 -3.31 -17.40 10.91
CA GLU A 12 -1.86 -17.57 10.98
C GLU A 12 -1.33 -17.43 12.41
N ALA A 13 -1.82 -16.44 13.17
CA ALA A 13 -1.44 -16.24 14.55
C ALA A 13 -1.89 -17.42 15.44
N LEU A 14 -3.10 -17.95 15.23
CA LEU A 14 -3.59 -19.14 15.93
C LEU A 14 -2.81 -20.40 15.59
N VAL A 15 -2.43 -20.59 14.32
CA VAL A 15 -1.57 -21.71 13.91
C VAL A 15 -0.20 -21.62 14.58
N SER A 16 0.39 -20.43 14.64
CA SER A 16 1.65 -20.20 15.34
C SER A 16 1.53 -20.51 16.84
N TRP A 17 0.45 -20.09 17.48
CA TRP A 17 0.15 -20.40 18.88
C TRP A 17 -0.04 -21.91 19.12
N ALA A 18 -0.83 -22.58 18.28
CA ALA A 18 -1.07 -24.01 18.38
C ALA A 18 0.23 -24.82 18.24
N ARG A 19 1.14 -24.41 17.33
CA ARG A 19 2.48 -25.01 17.20
C ARG A 19 3.33 -24.78 18.44
N PHE A 20 3.33 -23.58 19.00
CA PHE A 20 4.05 -23.27 20.24
C PHE A 20 3.55 -24.14 21.42
N ARG A 21 2.25 -24.41 21.47
CA ARG A 21 1.65 -25.30 22.49
C ARG A 21 1.73 -26.78 22.14
N GLU A 22 2.42 -27.17 21.07
CA GLU A 22 2.50 -28.56 20.60
C GLU A 22 1.10 -29.20 20.42
N SER A 23 0.11 -28.39 20.05
CA SER A 23 -1.31 -28.74 19.93
C SER A 23 -2.03 -29.10 21.25
N ASP A 24 -1.42 -29.00 22.42
CA ASP A 24 -2.15 -29.07 23.69
C ASP A 24 -2.94 -27.78 23.90
N THR A 25 -4.25 -27.79 23.67
CA THR A 25 -5.14 -26.63 23.88
C THR A 25 -6.07 -26.79 25.08
N ARG A 26 -5.88 -27.84 25.90
CA ARG A 26 -6.81 -28.18 27.00
C ARG A 26 -6.68 -27.23 28.18
N SER A 27 -5.46 -26.80 28.46
CA SER A 27 -5.19 -25.89 29.59
C SER A 27 -5.55 -24.44 29.24
N PRO A 28 -6.19 -23.69 30.14
CA PRO A 28 -6.56 -22.31 29.90
C PRO A 28 -5.32 -21.44 29.72
N MET A 29 -5.41 -20.45 28.83
CA MET A 29 -4.33 -19.49 28.61
C MET A 29 -3.99 -18.74 29.91
N THR A 30 -2.70 -18.64 30.21
CA THR A 30 -2.20 -17.85 31.35
C THR A 30 -1.34 -16.68 30.88
N GLY A 31 -1.15 -15.68 31.75
CA GLY A 31 -0.22 -14.58 31.45
C GLY A 31 1.21 -15.08 31.24
N ALA A 32 1.67 -16.04 32.05
CA ALA A 32 2.99 -16.63 31.90
C ALA A 32 3.16 -17.37 30.57
N GLU A 33 2.13 -18.11 30.13
CA GLU A 33 2.14 -18.78 28.84
C GLU A 33 2.16 -17.78 27.67
N LEU A 34 1.34 -16.73 27.74
CA LEU A 34 1.32 -15.67 26.74
C LEU A 34 2.65 -14.93 26.66
N ASN A 35 3.33 -14.72 27.80
CA ASN A 35 4.66 -14.14 27.86
C ASN A 35 5.71 -15.05 27.21
N ARG A 36 5.74 -16.35 27.56
CA ARG A 36 6.64 -17.34 26.94
C ARG A 36 6.47 -17.42 25.42
N PHE A 37 5.23 -17.31 24.93
CA PHE A 37 4.99 -17.25 23.49
C PHE A 37 5.53 -15.96 22.87
N ALA A 38 5.37 -14.82 23.54
CA ALA A 38 5.94 -13.56 23.06
C ALA A 38 7.49 -13.59 23.05
N GLU A 39 8.12 -14.27 24.01
CA GLU A 39 9.55 -14.54 24.04
C GLU A 39 9.96 -15.49 22.89
N HIS A 40 9.22 -16.57 22.66
CA HIS A 40 9.44 -17.45 21.52
C HIS A 40 9.38 -16.70 20.18
N LEU A 41 8.41 -15.80 20.00
CA LEU A 41 8.35 -14.94 18.81
C LEU A 41 9.58 -14.03 18.70
N GLN A 42 10.16 -13.57 19.80
CA GLN A 42 11.40 -12.77 19.75
C GLN A 42 12.61 -13.61 19.32
N THR A 43 12.64 -14.91 19.66
CA THR A 43 13.75 -15.79 19.24
C THR A 43 13.83 -16.01 17.74
N ILE A 44 12.72 -15.82 17.02
CA ILE A 44 12.66 -15.91 15.55
C ILE A 44 12.91 -14.56 14.84
N ASP A 45 13.54 -13.61 15.55
CA ASP A 45 13.96 -12.29 15.06
C ASP A 45 12.84 -11.47 14.38
N VAL A 46 11.61 -11.57 14.92
CA VAL A 46 10.52 -10.70 14.48
C VAL A 46 10.54 -9.37 15.21
N TRP A 47 10.20 -8.30 14.50
CA TRP A 47 10.11 -6.95 15.06
C TRP A 47 9.17 -6.90 16.29
N PRO A 48 9.46 -6.06 17.31
CA PRO A 48 8.62 -5.94 18.50
C PRO A 48 7.15 -5.61 18.21
N SER A 49 6.88 -4.83 17.16
CA SER A 49 5.53 -4.54 16.69
C SER A 49 4.81 -5.77 16.10
N ALA A 50 5.55 -6.69 15.46
CA ALA A 50 5.01 -7.95 14.96
C ALA A 50 4.73 -8.94 16.11
N VAL A 51 5.60 -8.99 17.12
CA VAL A 51 5.36 -9.76 18.37
C VAL A 51 4.05 -9.31 19.00
N LEU A 52 3.91 -8.01 19.30
CA LEU A 52 2.68 -7.44 19.86
C LEU A 52 1.45 -7.76 19.01
N SER A 53 1.55 -7.58 17.69
CA SER A 53 0.42 -7.82 16.78
C SER A 53 -0.04 -9.28 16.82
N THR A 54 0.90 -10.22 16.81
CA THR A 54 0.62 -11.66 16.81
C THR A 54 0.04 -12.09 18.15
N THR A 55 0.69 -11.71 19.26
CA THR A 55 0.21 -12.01 20.62
C THR A 55 -1.18 -11.41 20.90
N THR A 56 -1.44 -10.20 20.42
CA THR A 56 -2.77 -9.57 20.54
C THR A 56 -3.83 -10.35 19.77
N LYS A 57 -3.54 -10.80 18.54
CA LYS A 57 -4.48 -11.62 17.75
C LYS A 57 -4.79 -12.93 18.43
N VAL A 58 -3.76 -13.62 18.95
CA VAL A 58 -3.94 -14.86 19.72
C VAL A 58 -4.87 -14.63 20.90
N TYR A 59 -4.60 -13.60 21.71
CA TYR A 59 -5.45 -13.25 22.84
C TYR A 59 -6.89 -12.94 22.42
N MET A 60 -7.08 -12.12 21.37
CA MET A 60 -8.42 -11.79 20.85
C MET A 60 -9.17 -13.02 20.34
N CYS A 61 -8.51 -13.88 19.56
CA CYS A 61 -9.12 -15.12 19.08
C CYS A 61 -9.46 -16.06 20.25
N TYR A 62 -8.60 -16.12 21.26
CA TYR A 62 -8.87 -16.91 22.46
C TYR A 62 -10.11 -16.40 23.20
N THR A 63 -10.20 -15.09 23.46
CA THR A 63 -11.31 -14.48 24.21
C THR A 63 -12.65 -14.45 23.48
N HIS A 64 -12.64 -14.46 22.14
CA HIS A 64 -13.86 -14.30 21.34
C HIS A 64 -14.28 -15.57 20.58
N VAL A 65 -13.37 -16.51 20.36
CA VAL A 65 -13.63 -17.71 19.55
C VAL A 65 -13.43 -18.98 20.37
N LEU A 66 -12.26 -19.18 20.98
CA LEU A 66 -11.93 -20.44 21.66
C LEU A 66 -12.57 -20.56 23.04
N THR A 67 -12.60 -19.47 23.80
CA THR A 67 -13.20 -19.41 25.14
C THR A 67 -13.92 -18.07 25.31
N PRO A 68 -15.12 -17.92 24.70
CA PRO A 68 -15.91 -16.71 24.80
C PRO A 68 -16.11 -16.27 26.25
N GLY A 69 -15.81 -15.01 26.54
CA GLY A 69 -15.95 -14.43 27.88
C GLY A 69 -14.72 -14.60 28.79
N PHE A 70 -13.67 -15.29 28.34
CA PHE A 70 -12.39 -15.35 29.05
C PHE A 70 -11.83 -13.94 29.34
N ARG A 71 -11.37 -13.72 30.57
CA ARG A 71 -10.70 -12.48 31.00
C ARG A 71 -9.52 -12.84 31.90
N SER A 72 -8.36 -12.25 31.63
CA SER A 72 -7.16 -12.45 32.44
C SER A 72 -6.38 -11.14 32.57
N ILE A 73 -6.30 -10.61 33.80
CA ILE A 73 -5.52 -9.41 34.12
C ILE A 73 -4.04 -9.63 33.78
N ALA A 74 -3.52 -10.85 34.04
CA ALA A 74 -2.15 -11.20 33.74
C ALA A 74 -1.86 -11.15 32.22
N CYS A 75 -2.74 -11.71 31.38
CA CYS A 75 -2.60 -11.60 29.92
C CYS A 75 -2.64 -10.14 29.44
N GLN A 76 -3.53 -9.32 30.01
CA GLN A 76 -3.62 -7.90 29.68
C GLN A 76 -2.38 -7.10 30.13
N ALA A 77 -1.73 -7.50 31.23
CA ALA A 77 -0.47 -6.91 31.66
C ALA A 77 0.65 -7.18 30.65
N VAL A 78 0.78 -8.43 30.18
CA VAL A 78 1.73 -8.81 29.12
C VAL A 78 1.49 -8.00 27.84
N LEU A 79 0.23 -7.87 27.38
CA LEU A 79 -0.08 -7.08 26.18
C LEU A 79 0.28 -5.59 26.36
N ARG A 80 0.08 -5.02 27.56
CA ARG A 80 0.47 -3.64 27.87
C ARG A 80 1.98 -3.46 27.85
N GLU A 81 2.71 -4.41 28.41
CA GLU A 81 4.17 -4.41 28.39
C GLU A 81 4.71 -4.50 26.96
N LEU A 82 4.22 -5.46 26.17
CA LEU A 82 4.60 -5.59 24.76
C LEU A 82 4.27 -4.33 23.96
N LYS A 83 3.16 -3.65 24.29
CA LYS A 83 2.83 -2.35 23.69
C LYS A 83 3.87 -1.29 24.04
N GLY A 84 4.33 -1.23 25.29
CA GLY A 84 5.43 -0.36 25.71
C GLY A 84 6.71 -0.64 24.93
N ARG A 85 7.12 -1.90 24.83
CA ARG A 85 8.30 -2.32 24.06
C ARG A 85 8.19 -1.94 22.57
N ALA A 86 7.03 -2.17 21.95
CA ALA A 86 6.80 -1.82 20.55
C ALA A 86 6.81 -0.30 20.30
N LEU A 87 6.35 0.50 21.25
CA LEU A 87 6.43 1.96 21.15
C LEU A 87 7.88 2.46 21.24
N ILE A 88 8.67 1.90 22.15
CA ILE A 88 10.09 2.25 22.32
C ILE A 88 10.90 1.85 21.07
N ALA A 89 10.67 0.64 20.54
CA ALA A 89 11.35 0.16 19.34
C ALA A 89 10.99 0.96 18.07
N GLY A 90 9.85 1.67 18.09
CA GLY A 90 9.37 2.44 16.96
C GLY A 90 8.86 1.59 15.79
N PRO A 91 8.51 2.23 14.66
CA PRO A 91 8.07 1.51 13.48
C PRO A 91 9.21 0.66 12.90
N CYS A 92 8.87 -0.52 12.38
CA CYS A 92 9.80 -1.34 11.60
C CYS A 92 10.42 -0.47 10.49
N GLN A 93 11.71 -0.17 10.63
CA GLN A 93 12.43 0.59 9.62
C GLN A 93 12.87 -0.37 8.53
N LYS A 94 12.25 -0.25 7.36
CA LYS A 94 12.77 -0.91 6.16
C LYS A 94 14.12 -0.28 5.81
N ARG A 95 15.09 -1.10 5.39
CA ARG A 95 16.39 -0.59 4.96
C ARG A 95 16.21 0.24 3.67
N PRO A 96 17.00 1.31 3.44
CA PRO A 96 16.96 2.07 2.19
C PRO A 96 17.03 1.19 0.93
N SER A 97 17.82 0.11 0.96
CA SER A 97 17.94 -0.88 -0.12
C SER A 97 16.65 -1.65 -0.44
N GLN A 98 15.65 -1.61 0.44
CA GLN A 98 14.33 -2.22 0.22
C GLN A 98 13.33 -1.25 -0.42
N PHE A 99 13.73 0.00 -0.66
CA PHE A 99 12.92 0.99 -1.35
C PHE A 99 13.38 1.14 -2.79
N ILE A 100 12.45 0.97 -3.71
CA ILE A 100 12.65 1.30 -5.11
C ILE A 100 12.15 2.75 -5.30
N PRO A 101 12.98 3.68 -5.80
CA PRO A 101 12.56 5.05 -6.05
C PRO A 101 11.37 5.10 -7.02
N ALA A 102 10.41 5.98 -6.76
CA ALA A 102 9.26 6.15 -7.64
C ALA A 102 9.68 6.59 -9.06
N SER A 103 10.75 7.39 -9.21
CA SER A 103 11.30 7.77 -10.52
C SER A 103 11.74 6.57 -11.34
N LEU A 104 12.40 5.60 -10.70
CA LEU A 104 12.86 4.40 -11.38
C LEU A 104 11.68 3.54 -11.85
N ILE A 105 10.65 3.39 -11.01
CA ILE A 105 9.41 2.67 -11.37
C ILE A 105 8.70 3.39 -12.51
N TYR A 106 8.61 4.72 -12.45
CA TYR A 106 7.99 5.55 -13.47
C TYR A 106 8.70 5.40 -14.82
N GLN A 107 10.03 5.56 -14.83
CA GLN A 107 10.85 5.40 -16.04
C GLN A 107 10.75 3.99 -16.61
N THR A 108 10.73 2.96 -15.75
CA THR A 108 10.52 1.58 -16.19
C THR A 108 9.18 1.42 -16.90
N GLY A 109 8.12 2.03 -16.36
CA GLY A 109 6.80 2.04 -17.01
C GLY A 109 6.81 2.73 -18.38
N LEU A 110 7.51 3.86 -18.51
CA LEU A 110 7.67 4.55 -19.81
C LEU A 110 8.43 3.69 -20.83
N ASN A 111 9.55 3.08 -20.42
CA ASN A 111 10.33 2.23 -21.32
C ASN A 111 9.50 1.04 -21.84
N MET A 112 8.64 0.44 -21.00
CA MET A 112 7.72 -0.61 -21.42
C MET A 112 6.66 -0.12 -22.42
N ILE A 113 6.17 1.11 -22.25
CA ILE A 113 5.24 1.72 -23.19
C ILE A 113 5.93 1.93 -24.55
N ASP A 114 7.15 2.45 -24.55
CA ASP A 114 7.94 2.69 -25.77
C ASP A 114 8.26 1.37 -26.49
N GLU A 115 8.66 0.33 -25.75
CA GLU A 115 8.88 -1.03 -26.26
C GLU A 115 7.62 -1.60 -26.92
N ALA A 116 6.47 -1.48 -26.26
CA ALA A 116 5.20 -1.96 -26.80
C ALA A 116 4.78 -1.21 -28.07
N GLN A 117 5.08 0.10 -28.16
CA GLN A 117 4.78 0.93 -29.33
C GLN A 117 5.71 0.67 -30.51
N ALA A 118 6.94 0.21 -30.26
CA ALA A 118 7.85 -0.22 -31.32
C ALA A 118 7.46 -1.57 -31.94
N GLY A 119 6.63 -2.37 -31.25
CA GLY A 119 6.11 -3.64 -31.73
C GLY A 119 4.90 -3.52 -32.68
N SER A 120 4.36 -4.67 -33.10
CA SER A 120 3.12 -4.71 -33.89
C SER A 120 1.91 -4.42 -32.99
N SER A 121 1.10 -3.44 -33.38
CA SER A 121 -0.08 -2.98 -32.63
C SER A 121 -1.22 -3.99 -32.52
N HIS A 122 -1.09 -5.19 -33.10
CA HIS A 122 -2.06 -6.28 -33.01
C HIS A 122 -1.54 -7.49 -32.23
N ASP A 123 -0.35 -7.41 -31.65
CA ASP A 123 0.18 -8.46 -30.79
C ASP A 123 -0.37 -8.33 -29.35
N ILE A 124 -0.93 -9.44 -28.83
CA ILE A 124 -1.39 -9.57 -27.44
C ILE A 124 -0.25 -9.31 -26.47
N HIS A 125 0.98 -9.69 -26.84
CA HIS A 125 2.16 -9.42 -26.03
C HIS A 125 2.40 -7.92 -25.90
N SER A 126 2.48 -7.17 -27.01
CA SER A 126 2.64 -5.72 -27.02
C SER A 126 1.53 -5.01 -26.23
N ALA A 127 0.26 -5.44 -26.38
CA ALA A 127 -0.85 -4.91 -25.59
C ALA A 127 -0.67 -5.15 -24.08
N THR A 128 -0.15 -6.31 -23.69
CA THR A 128 0.12 -6.67 -22.29
C THR A 128 1.26 -5.83 -21.71
N VAL A 129 2.35 -5.66 -22.48
CA VAL A 129 3.50 -4.83 -22.09
C VAL A 129 3.06 -3.37 -21.92
N TYR A 130 2.30 -2.83 -22.87
CA TYR A 130 1.76 -1.47 -22.79
C TYR A 130 0.90 -1.27 -21.53
N ARG A 131 -0.05 -2.18 -21.27
CA ARG A 131 -0.92 -2.14 -20.09
C ARG A 131 -0.10 -2.15 -18.80
N ASN A 132 0.89 -3.04 -18.70
CA ASN A 132 1.72 -3.16 -17.51
C ASN A 132 2.60 -1.90 -17.32
N GLY A 133 3.16 -1.35 -18.40
CA GLY A 133 3.93 -0.11 -18.39
C GLY A 133 3.10 1.07 -17.90
N LEU A 134 1.88 1.23 -18.43
CA LEU A 134 0.93 2.26 -18.02
C LEU A 134 0.54 2.13 -16.53
N LEU A 135 0.26 0.90 -16.06
CA LEU A 135 -0.05 0.66 -14.65
C LEU A 135 1.13 1.01 -13.73
N LEU A 136 2.37 0.72 -14.12
CA LEU A 136 3.57 1.09 -13.35
C LEU A 136 3.76 2.61 -13.32
N ALA A 137 3.62 3.29 -14.46
CA ALA A 137 3.73 4.74 -14.55
C ALA A 137 2.69 5.43 -13.65
N ILE A 138 1.42 4.99 -13.71
CA ILE A 138 0.35 5.53 -12.84
C ILE A 138 0.65 5.24 -11.36
N ALA A 139 1.04 4.00 -11.03
CA ALA A 139 1.34 3.62 -9.65
C ALA A 139 2.49 4.42 -9.04
N ALA A 140 3.47 4.82 -9.87
CA ALA A 140 4.58 5.65 -9.44
C ALA A 140 4.22 7.14 -9.34
N ALA A 141 3.40 7.66 -10.27
CA ALA A 141 2.97 9.06 -10.28
C ALA A 141 1.96 9.39 -9.18
N VAL A 142 1.24 8.37 -8.70
CA VAL A 142 0.13 8.54 -7.76
C VAL A 142 0.48 7.89 -6.41
N PRO A 143 0.62 8.66 -5.31
CA PRO A 143 1.04 8.14 -4.00
C PRO A 143 -0.11 7.42 -3.27
N LEU A 144 -0.73 6.44 -3.93
CA LEU A 144 -1.83 5.66 -3.40
C LEU A 144 -1.40 4.24 -3.05
N ARG A 145 -2.15 3.65 -2.11
CA ARG A 145 -1.93 2.25 -1.71
C ARG A 145 -2.42 1.32 -2.82
N ARG A 146 -1.80 0.14 -2.92
CA ARG A 146 -2.20 -0.95 -3.84
C ARG A 146 -3.72 -1.16 -3.93
N ARG A 147 -4.46 -1.11 -2.81
CA ARG A 147 -5.92 -1.28 -2.81
C ARG A 147 -6.66 -0.23 -3.65
N ALA A 148 -6.22 1.03 -3.59
CA ALA A 148 -6.82 2.11 -4.37
C ALA A 148 -6.40 2.04 -5.85
N LEU A 149 -5.17 1.59 -6.13
CA LEU A 149 -4.73 1.34 -7.49
C LEU A 149 -5.45 0.14 -8.12
N ALA A 150 -5.74 -0.91 -7.34
CA ALA A 150 -6.48 -2.09 -7.80
C ALA A 150 -7.96 -1.81 -8.09
N SER A 151 -8.51 -0.68 -7.62
CA SER A 151 -9.86 -0.25 -7.97
C SER A 151 -9.91 0.64 -9.21
N LEU A 152 -8.77 0.90 -9.86
CA LEU A 152 -8.73 1.66 -11.10
C LEU A 152 -9.50 0.92 -12.17
N ASP A 153 -10.46 1.62 -12.75
CA ASP A 153 -11.36 1.12 -13.77
C ASP A 153 -11.44 2.18 -14.89
N LEU A 154 -11.25 1.76 -16.14
CA LEU A 154 -11.16 2.66 -17.29
C LEU A 154 -12.43 3.51 -17.49
N ALA A 155 -13.61 2.98 -17.15
CA ALA A 155 -14.87 3.67 -17.37
C ALA A 155 -15.19 4.69 -16.26
N THR A 156 -14.65 4.49 -15.06
CA THR A 156 -15.07 5.24 -13.86
C THR A 156 -13.96 6.03 -13.20
N SER A 157 -12.72 5.55 -13.28
CA SER A 157 -11.57 6.14 -12.59
C SER A 157 -10.76 7.07 -13.49
N PHE A 158 -10.88 6.93 -14.81
CA PHE A 158 -10.14 7.73 -15.78
C PHE A 158 -11.10 8.61 -16.57
N ARG A 159 -10.74 9.87 -16.73
CA ARG A 159 -11.38 10.78 -17.68
C ARG A 159 -10.29 11.36 -18.56
N LEU A 160 -10.46 11.21 -19.86
CA LEU A 160 -9.59 11.85 -20.85
C LEU A 160 -10.08 13.29 -21.03
N GLU A 161 -9.22 14.25 -20.73
CA GLU A 161 -9.48 15.67 -20.97
C GLU A 161 -8.91 16.09 -22.35
N GLU A 162 -9.28 17.28 -22.83
CA GLU A 162 -8.79 17.80 -24.10
C GLU A 162 -7.27 18.08 -24.02
N ARG A 163 -6.48 17.27 -24.74
CA ARG A 163 -5.01 17.34 -24.87
C ARG A 163 -4.27 17.08 -23.54
N PRO A 164 -3.08 16.48 -23.63
CA PRO A 164 -2.74 15.17 -23.09
C PRO A 164 -2.87 15.09 -21.56
N VAL A 165 -4.07 15.18 -21.00
CA VAL A 165 -4.30 15.11 -19.56
C VAL A 165 -5.28 13.99 -19.26
N ILE A 166 -4.85 13.09 -18.39
CA ILE A 166 -5.63 12.02 -17.82
C ILE A 166 -6.02 12.45 -16.42
N GLN A 167 -7.30 12.73 -16.21
CA GLN A 167 -7.84 12.93 -14.88
C GLN A 167 -8.11 11.57 -14.24
N LEU A 168 -7.57 11.37 -13.05
CA LEU A 168 -7.82 10.25 -12.17
C LEU A 168 -8.81 10.65 -11.10
N ASP A 169 -9.86 9.85 -10.90
CA ASP A 169 -10.85 10.05 -9.85
C ASP A 169 -11.13 8.74 -9.10
N ILE A 170 -10.72 8.64 -7.83
CA ILE A 170 -10.88 7.44 -7.01
C ILE A 170 -11.77 7.73 -5.80
N ALA A 171 -12.83 6.94 -5.67
CA ALA A 171 -13.76 7.04 -4.55
C ALA A 171 -13.13 6.73 -3.18
N GLY A 172 -13.56 7.45 -2.14
CA GLY A 172 -13.04 7.36 -0.77
C GLY A 172 -13.11 5.98 -0.13
N ARG A 173 -14.07 5.14 -0.54
CA ARG A 173 -14.17 3.73 -0.10
C ARG A 173 -12.91 2.91 -0.39
N PHE A 174 -12.16 3.26 -1.43
CA PHE A 174 -10.91 2.59 -1.79
C PHE A 174 -9.70 3.18 -1.08
N LEU A 175 -9.79 4.44 -0.66
CA LEU A 175 -8.75 5.17 0.07
C LEU A 175 -8.64 4.70 1.52
N LYS A 176 -7.46 4.87 2.12
CA LYS A 176 -7.27 4.59 3.55
C LYS A 176 -7.74 5.81 4.36
N LEU A 177 -9.06 5.92 4.49
CA LEU A 177 -9.72 6.96 5.28
C LEU A 177 -10.49 6.33 6.45
N ARG A 178 -10.84 7.16 7.45
CA ARG A 178 -11.79 6.79 8.51
C ARG A 178 -13.16 6.51 7.91
N GLU A 179 -13.93 5.58 8.49
CA GLU A 179 -15.17 5.08 7.90
C GLU A 179 -16.16 6.19 7.51
N GLY A 180 -16.41 7.14 8.41
CA GLY A 180 -17.32 8.27 8.15
C GLY A 180 -16.88 9.24 7.05
N ARG A 181 -15.63 9.17 6.58
CA ARG A 181 -15.10 10.02 5.49
C ARG A 181 -15.18 9.32 4.12
N LYS A 182 -15.34 8.00 4.08
CA LYS A 182 -15.25 7.20 2.84
C LYS A 182 -16.37 7.48 1.83
N SER A 183 -17.52 7.98 2.28
CA SER A 183 -18.68 8.28 1.45
C SER A 183 -18.58 9.62 0.72
N PHE A 184 -17.80 10.57 1.23
CA PHE A 184 -17.76 11.95 0.73
C PHE A 184 -16.42 12.31 0.09
N GLU A 185 -15.33 11.70 0.53
CA GLU A 185 -14.01 12.05 0.01
C GLU A 185 -13.65 11.25 -1.23
N ARG A 186 -12.85 11.89 -2.07
CA ARG A 186 -12.33 11.34 -3.32
C ARG A 186 -10.90 11.78 -3.50
N TYR A 187 -10.13 11.00 -4.24
CA TYR A 187 -8.81 11.39 -4.69
C TYR A 187 -8.91 11.81 -6.14
N GLN A 188 -8.47 13.02 -6.45
CA GLN A 188 -8.42 13.56 -7.81
C GLN A 188 -6.99 13.98 -8.15
N ALA A 189 -6.51 13.57 -9.32
CA ALA A 189 -5.20 13.94 -9.84
C ALA A 189 -5.24 14.08 -11.35
N HIS A 190 -4.39 14.94 -11.90
CA HIS A 190 -4.25 15.13 -13.35
C HIS A 190 -2.85 14.67 -13.73
N LEU A 191 -2.77 13.73 -14.66
CA LEU A 191 -1.52 13.18 -15.18
C LEU A 191 -1.36 13.62 -16.62
N THR A 192 -0.17 14.11 -16.99
CA THR A 192 0.14 14.31 -18.40
C THR A 192 0.25 12.94 -19.07
N SER A 193 -0.47 12.73 -20.17
CA SER A 193 -0.39 11.50 -20.94
C SER A 193 1.05 11.31 -21.42
N PRO A 194 1.64 10.11 -21.23
CA PRO A 194 2.99 9.83 -21.70
C PRO A 194 3.07 9.69 -23.24
N THR A 195 1.93 9.66 -23.94
CA THR A 195 1.90 9.60 -25.40
C THR A 195 2.37 10.92 -25.99
N PRO A 196 3.39 10.94 -26.86
CA PRO A 196 3.71 12.14 -27.62
C PRO A 196 2.48 12.56 -28.44
N PRO A 197 2.21 13.87 -28.60
CA PRO A 197 1.16 14.32 -29.48
C PRO A 197 1.40 13.70 -30.86
N HIS A 198 0.39 13.04 -31.41
CA HIS A 198 0.44 12.50 -32.76
C HIS A 198 1.10 13.52 -33.68
N ARG A 199 2.12 13.07 -34.40
CA ARG A 199 2.86 13.79 -35.44
C ARG A 199 1.89 14.10 -36.58
N THR A 200 1.02 15.07 -36.36
CA THR A 200 0.04 15.58 -37.32
C THR A 200 0.38 17.05 -37.51
N GLY A 201 0.62 17.42 -38.76
CA GLY A 201 1.35 18.61 -39.14
C GLY A 201 0.78 19.94 -38.64
N ARG A 202 1.71 20.88 -38.45
CA ARG A 202 1.62 22.33 -38.66
C ARG A 202 0.40 23.11 -38.09
N ILE A 203 0.80 24.05 -37.21
CA ILE A 203 0.35 25.45 -37.02
C ILE A 203 -0.95 25.66 -36.21
N ALA A 204 -0.82 26.24 -35.01
CA ALA A 204 -1.06 27.68 -34.79
C ALA A 204 -0.74 28.08 -33.34
N LEU A 205 0.04 29.16 -33.20
CA LEU A 205 0.11 29.98 -31.99
C LEU A 205 -1.23 30.69 -31.80
N SER A 206 -1.77 30.67 -30.58
CA SER A 206 -2.61 31.78 -30.12
C SER A 206 -2.42 31.97 -28.62
N ASP A 207 -1.89 33.13 -28.26
CA ASP A 207 -2.01 33.72 -26.94
C ASP A 207 -3.49 33.82 -26.55
N ASN A 208 -3.80 33.45 -25.32
CA ASN A 208 -4.83 34.16 -24.57
C ASN A 208 -4.57 34.04 -23.07
N ALA A 209 -4.18 35.18 -22.51
CA ALA A 209 -4.13 35.45 -21.09
C ALA A 209 -5.54 35.75 -20.57
N ALA A 210 -6.00 34.99 -19.58
CA ALA A 210 -6.91 35.45 -18.53
C ALA A 210 -6.93 34.39 -17.42
N GLY A 211 -6.68 34.82 -16.19
CA GLY A 211 -6.23 33.93 -15.12
C GLY A 211 -7.34 33.25 -14.31
N ASN A 212 -6.98 32.13 -13.69
CA ASN A 212 -7.14 31.98 -12.24
C ASN A 212 -6.31 30.81 -11.68
N ARG A 213 -5.49 31.15 -10.68
CA ARG A 213 -4.88 30.32 -9.61
C ARG A 213 -4.06 29.07 -9.99
N ARG A 214 -2.74 29.32 -10.02
CA ARG A 214 -1.59 28.42 -9.84
C ARG A 214 -1.87 27.11 -9.06
N VAL A 215 -1.69 25.97 -9.72
CA VAL A 215 -1.21 24.75 -9.06
C VAL A 215 0.30 24.66 -9.27
N ARG A 216 1.03 24.60 -8.15
CA ARG A 216 2.49 24.46 -8.13
C ARG A 216 2.89 23.03 -8.54
N GLY A 217 3.47 22.91 -9.73
CA GLY A 217 4.70 22.15 -10.04
C GLY A 217 4.72 20.64 -9.83
N LEU A 218 4.61 19.90 -10.94
CA LEU A 218 5.26 18.58 -11.12
C LEU A 218 6.80 18.68 -11.13
N ASP A 219 7.35 19.89 -11.33
CA ASP A 219 8.79 20.19 -11.27
C ASP A 219 9.45 20.01 -9.89
N ARG A 220 8.68 19.63 -8.85
CA ARG A 220 9.22 19.39 -7.50
C ARG A 220 9.36 17.91 -7.12
N ILE A 221 8.93 16.97 -7.97
CA ILE A 221 8.96 15.55 -7.60
C ILE A 221 10.31 14.90 -7.95
N PHE A 222 11.06 15.41 -8.94
CA PHE A 222 12.43 14.98 -9.21
C PHE A 222 13.30 16.15 -9.69
N PRO A 223 14.05 16.84 -8.82
CA PRO A 223 15.16 17.67 -9.30
C PRO A 223 16.26 16.74 -9.83
N GLY A 224 16.78 17.11 -11.00
CA GLY A 224 17.83 16.39 -11.71
C GLY A 224 19.06 16.07 -10.85
N GLY A 225 19.76 15.01 -11.25
CA GLY A 225 20.92 14.47 -10.56
C GLY A 225 21.97 15.52 -10.25
N GLY A 226 22.25 15.67 -8.97
CA GLY A 226 23.52 16.14 -8.45
C GLY A 226 23.94 15.13 -7.39
N SER A 227 25.06 14.44 -7.62
CA SER A 227 25.71 13.61 -6.60
C SER A 227 26.04 14.47 -5.37
N PRO A 228 25.78 14.01 -4.14
CA PRO A 228 26.57 14.42 -3.00
C PRO A 228 27.63 13.35 -2.74
N LEU A 229 28.88 13.80 -2.77
CA LEU A 229 29.95 13.15 -2.01
C LEU A 229 29.61 13.27 -0.53
N PHE A 230 29.51 12.11 0.13
CA PHE A 230 29.45 11.83 1.58
C PHE A 230 28.31 12.45 2.40
#